data_AF-A0A0G4MPI5-F1
#
_entry.id   AF-A0A0G4MPI5-F1
#
_cell.length_a   1.000
_cell.length_b   1.000
_cell.length_c   1.000
_cell.angle_alpha   90.00
_cell.angle_beta   90.00
_cell.angle_gamma   90.00
#
_symmetry.space_group_name_H-M   'P 1'
#
loop_
_entity.id
_entity.type
_entity.pdbx_description
1 polymer ?
#
loop_
_entity_poly.entity_id
_entity_poly.type
_entity_poly.pdbx_seq_one_letter_code
_entity_poly.pdbx_strand_id
1 'polypeptide(L)'
;TDDETLFEVRVKWDTEDLKDQFSWEPEANVQEDAPAALWKYWRSVKGGRAAAMADPDMWHVLHVAGHKVQPDGGVLLHVAWIGSAQKSWEPEDAVRGYGAEHLDEYW
;
A
#
# COMPACT_ATOMS: atom_id res chain seq x y z
N THR A 1 -10.36 -0.10 10.69
CA THR A 1 -9.65 1.15 10.99
C THR A 1 -10.57 2.28 10.58
N ASP A 2 -10.63 3.40 11.30
CA ASP A 2 -11.52 4.53 10.95
C ASP A 2 -10.86 5.50 9.95
N ASP A 3 -9.81 5.05 9.26
CA ASP A 3 -9.11 5.86 8.26
C ASP A 3 -9.81 5.74 6.90
N GLU A 4 -10.52 6.79 6.49
CA GLU A 4 -11.28 6.86 5.24
C GLU A 4 -10.39 6.89 3.97
N THR A 5 -9.07 6.90 4.12
CA THR A 5 -8.09 6.84 3.03
C THR A 5 -7.47 5.45 2.85
N LEU A 6 -7.82 4.50 3.74
CA LEU A 6 -7.54 3.07 3.63
C LEU A 6 -8.80 2.29 3.28
N PHE A 7 -8.65 1.22 2.49
CA PHE A 7 -9.77 0.41 2.05
C PHE A 7 -9.69 -1.02 2.53
N GLU A 8 -10.85 -1.59 2.84
CA GLU A 8 -11.07 -3.02 2.76
C GLU A 8 -11.67 -3.37 1.39
N VAL A 9 -11.18 -4.44 0.78
CA VAL A 9 -11.68 -4.97 -0.49
C VAL A 9 -12.27 -6.35 -0.27
N ARG A 10 -13.44 -6.60 -0.85
CA ARG A 10 -14.09 -7.90 -0.77
C ARG A 10 -13.50 -8.83 -1.82
N VAL A 11 -12.69 -9.79 -1.39
CA VAL A 11 -12.00 -10.75 -2.25
C VAL A 11 -12.88 -11.97 -2.49
N LYS A 12 -12.87 -12.49 -3.72
CA LYS A 12 -13.39 -13.82 -4.03
C LYS A 12 -12.21 -14.78 -4.19
N TRP A 13 -12.13 -15.78 -3.32
CA TRP A 13 -11.05 -16.77 -3.36
C TRP A 13 -11.33 -17.88 -4.35
N ASP A 14 -10.26 -18.42 -4.93
CA ASP A 14 -10.30 -19.62 -5.75
C ASP A 14 -10.15 -20.84 -4.82
N THR A 15 -11.27 -21.28 -4.25
CA THR A 15 -11.33 -22.38 -3.28
C THR A 15 -12.50 -23.32 -3.60
N GLU A 16 -12.33 -24.60 -3.25
CA GLU A 16 -13.38 -25.62 -3.36
C GLU A 16 -14.45 -25.49 -2.26
N ASP A 17 -14.11 -24.88 -1.11
CA ASP A 17 -15.07 -24.64 -0.02
C ASP A 17 -15.85 -23.33 -0.24
N LEU A 18 -17.14 -23.48 -0.56
CA LEU A 18 -18.04 -22.35 -0.80
C LEU A 18 -18.29 -21.49 0.45
N LYS A 19 -17.95 -21.93 1.66
CA LYS A 19 -18.10 -21.12 2.88
C LYS A 19 -17.04 -20.03 2.99
N ASP A 20 -15.83 -20.31 2.51
CA ASP A 20 -14.68 -19.40 2.57
C ASP A 20 -14.41 -18.71 1.23
N GLN A 21 -15.38 -18.73 0.32
CA GLN A 21 -15.22 -18.18 -1.03
C GLN A 21 -15.10 -16.64 -1.06
N PHE A 22 -15.46 -15.95 0.03
CA PHE A 22 -15.31 -14.50 0.13
C PHE A 22 -14.86 -14.07 1.53
N SER A 23 -13.93 -13.14 1.58
CA SER A 23 -13.59 -12.37 2.79
C SER A 23 -13.40 -10.89 2.46
N TRP A 24 -13.43 -10.06 3.50
CA TRP A 24 -12.94 -8.69 3.42
C TRP A 24 -11.48 -8.70 3.82
N GLU A 25 -10.63 -8.12 2.97
CA GLU A 25 -9.20 -8.02 3.21
C GLU A 25 -8.78 -6.56 3.16
N PRO A 26 -7.83 -6.12 3.99
CA PRO A 26 -7.14 -4.86 3.78
C PRO A 26 -6.58 -4.77 2.36
N GLU A 27 -6.72 -3.61 1.72
CA GLU A 27 -6.15 -3.35 0.40
C GLU A 27 -4.65 -3.69 0.35
N ALA A 28 -3.92 -3.37 1.42
CA ALA A 28 -2.50 -3.66 1.57
C ALA A 28 -2.18 -5.16 1.38
N ASN A 29 -2.92 -6.04 2.06
CA ASN A 29 -2.73 -7.49 1.95
C ASN A 29 -2.93 -7.96 0.51
N VAL A 30 -4.00 -7.52 -0.15
CA VAL A 30 -4.29 -7.90 -1.55
C VAL A 30 -3.26 -7.33 -2.51
N GLN A 31 -2.69 -6.15 -2.23
CA GLN A 31 -1.63 -5.56 -3.02
C GLN A 31 -0.35 -6.40 -2.97
N GLU A 32 -0.01 -6.97 -1.82
CA GLU A 32 1.17 -7.81 -1.65
C GLU A 32 0.97 -9.21 -2.24
N ASP A 33 -0.18 -9.83 -1.96
CA ASP A 33 -0.46 -11.21 -2.37
C ASP A 33 -0.92 -11.34 -3.82
N ALA A 34 -1.71 -10.38 -4.30
CA ALA A 34 -2.38 -10.44 -5.60
C ALA A 34 -2.45 -9.09 -6.33
N PRO A 35 -1.32 -8.39 -6.54
CA PRO A 35 -1.31 -7.03 -7.11
C PRO A 35 -2.02 -6.95 -8.47
N ALA A 36 -1.84 -7.96 -9.33
CA ALA A 36 -2.46 -7.98 -10.65
C ALA A 36 -4.01 -7.96 -10.59
N ALA A 37 -4.59 -8.65 -9.61
CA ALA A 37 -6.03 -8.67 -9.38
C ALA A 37 -6.51 -7.32 -8.84
N LEU A 38 -5.80 -6.75 -7.86
CA LEU A 38 -6.11 -5.44 -7.30
C LEU A 38 -6.07 -4.34 -8.36
N TRP A 39 -5.02 -4.30 -9.18
CA TRP A 39 -4.90 -3.30 -10.25
C TRP A 39 -5.97 -3.46 -11.32
N LYS A 40 -6.39 -4.71 -11.61
CA LYS A 40 -7.50 -4.95 -12.52
C LYS A 40 -8.81 -4.42 -11.95
N TYR A 41 -9.06 -4.62 -10.65
CA TYR A 41 -10.21 -4.06 -9.96
C TYR A 41 -10.21 -2.53 -10.04
N TRP A 42 -9.14 -1.86 -9.61
CA TRP A 42 -9.10 -0.39 -9.62
C TRP A 42 -9.22 0.21 -11.02
N ARG A 43 -8.65 -0.41 -12.07
CA ARG A 43 -8.85 0.03 -13.46
C ARG A 43 -10.31 -0.09 -13.93
N SER A 44 -11.11 -0.96 -13.31
CA SER A 44 -12.53 -1.11 -13.63
C SER A 44 -13.42 -0.06 -12.93
N VAL A 45 -12.94 0.52 -11.83
CA VAL A 45 -13.64 1.59 -11.10
C VAL A 45 -13.48 2.91 -11.85
N LYS A 46 -14.58 3.61 -12.11
CA LYS A 46 -14.53 4.92 -12.78
C LYS A 46 -13.74 5.91 -11.92
N GLY A 47 -12.64 6.43 -12.47
CA GLY A 47 -11.73 7.32 -11.75
C GLY A 47 -10.67 6.60 -10.89
N GLY A 48 -10.65 5.27 -10.91
CA GLY A 48 -9.68 4.46 -10.18
C GLY A 48 -9.81 4.53 -8.66
N ARG A 49 -8.74 4.14 -7.98
CA ARG A 49 -8.64 4.23 -6.51
C ARG A 49 -8.82 5.65 -5.99
N ALA A 50 -8.17 6.63 -6.62
CA ALA A 50 -8.20 8.03 -6.20
C ALA A 50 -9.63 8.59 -6.12
N ALA A 51 -10.53 8.20 -7.03
CA ALA A 51 -11.92 8.64 -7.00
C ALA A 51 -12.75 8.03 -5.86
N ALA A 52 -12.24 6.99 -5.19
CA ALA A 52 -12.87 6.38 -4.03
C ALA A 52 -12.33 6.92 -2.69
N MET A 53 -11.21 7.66 -2.69
CA MET A 53 -10.58 8.17 -1.47
C MET A 53 -11.28 9.42 -0.95
N ALA A 54 -11.38 9.54 0.36
CA ALA A 54 -11.81 10.78 1.01
C ALA A 54 -10.83 11.94 0.74
N ASP A 55 -9.53 11.63 0.72
CA ASP A 55 -8.44 12.55 0.37
C ASP A 55 -7.48 11.88 -0.64
N PRO A 56 -7.52 12.24 -1.93
CA PRO A 56 -6.64 11.67 -2.96
C PRO A 56 -5.14 11.96 -2.79
N ASP A 57 -4.78 12.94 -1.96
CA ASP A 57 -3.40 13.35 -1.74
C ASP A 57 -2.78 12.73 -0.47
N MET A 58 -3.58 12.00 0.32
CA MET A 58 -3.11 11.27 1.50
C MET A 58 -2.63 9.85 1.13
N TRP A 59 -1.36 9.56 1.41
CA TRP A 59 -0.74 8.26 1.11
C TRP A 59 -0.20 7.59 2.36
N HIS A 60 -0.31 6.27 2.40
CA HIS A 60 0.18 5.42 3.49
C HIS A 60 1.31 4.54 2.98
N VAL A 61 2.33 4.38 3.81
CA VAL A 61 3.43 3.45 3.52
C VAL A 61 2.88 2.02 3.50
N LEU A 62 3.27 1.25 2.49
CA LEU A 62 3.04 -0.19 2.47
C LEU A 62 4.23 -0.91 3.11
N HIS A 63 5.44 -0.64 2.60
CA HIS A 63 6.70 -1.09 3.17
C HIS A 63 7.86 -0.27 2.59
N VAL A 64 9.01 -0.33 3.25
CA VAL A 64 10.28 0.17 2.69
C VAL A 64 10.91 -0.92 1.82
N ALA A 65 11.09 -0.64 0.53
CA ALA A 65 11.58 -1.62 -0.45
C ALA A 65 13.12 -1.61 -0.59
N GLY A 66 13.81 -0.66 0.03
CA GLY A 66 15.25 -0.48 -0.11
C GLY A 66 15.72 0.85 0.46
N HIS A 67 17.03 1.02 0.58
CA HIS A 67 17.65 2.28 0.96
C HIS A 67 18.92 2.56 0.15
N LYS A 68 19.37 3.81 0.17
CA LYS A 68 20.71 4.20 -0.28
C LYS A 68 21.27 5.29 0.62
N VAL A 69 22.57 5.21 0.87
CA VAL A 69 23.32 6.22 1.62
C VAL A 69 23.89 7.25 0.65
N GLN A 70 23.68 8.52 0.95
CA GLN A 70 24.16 9.66 0.20
C GLN A 70 25.60 10.01 0.61
N PRO A 71 26.37 10.75 -0.23
CA PRO A 71 27.76 11.11 0.09
C PRO A 71 27.93 11.94 1.38
N ASP A 72 26.90 12.67 1.80
CA ASP A 72 26.88 13.46 3.04
C ASP A 72 26.47 12.62 4.28
N GLY A 73 26.22 11.32 4.08
CA GLY A 73 25.75 10.41 5.12
C GLY A 73 24.23 10.33 5.26
N GLY A 74 23.47 11.13 4.52
CA GLY A 74 22.00 11.08 4.53
C GLY A 74 21.47 9.75 3.96
N VAL A 75 20.31 9.30 4.45
CA VAL A 75 19.65 8.07 3.96
C VAL A 75 18.39 8.44 3.17
N LEU A 76 18.29 7.87 1.96
CA LEU A 76 17.05 7.86 1.19
C LEU A 76 16.48 6.44 1.18
N LEU A 77 15.19 6.32 1.45
CA LEU A 77 14.42 5.09 1.45
C LEU A 77 13.56 5.00 0.19
N HIS A 78 13.49 3.83 -0.42
CA HIS A 78 12.62 3.57 -1.55
C HIS A 78 11.29 3.03 -1.04
N VAL A 79 10.30 3.90 -0.93
CA VAL A 79 9.03 3.63 -0.24
C VAL A 79 7.99 3.09 -1.23
N ALA A 80 7.36 1.99 -0.87
CA ALA A 80 6.14 1.50 -1.52
C ALA A 80 4.91 2.07 -0.81
N TRP A 81 3.86 2.38 -1.57
CA TRP A 81 2.65 3.02 -1.05
C TRP A 81 1.42 2.13 -1.22
N ILE A 82 0.55 2.12 -0.22
CA ILE A 82 -0.74 1.43 -0.29
C ILE A 82 -1.56 2.04 -1.43
N GLY A 83 -2.07 1.19 -2.31
CA GLY A 83 -2.88 1.60 -3.45
C GLY A 83 -2.11 2.12 -4.66
N SER A 84 -0.77 2.10 -4.65
CA SER A 84 0.06 2.56 -5.74
C SER A 84 0.97 1.46 -6.28
N ALA A 85 1.05 1.36 -7.61
CA ALA A 85 2.09 0.58 -8.27
C ALA A 85 3.45 1.31 -8.30
N GLN A 86 3.47 2.61 -7.98
CA GLN A 86 4.66 3.43 -7.99
C GLN A 86 5.34 3.44 -6.62
N LYS A 87 6.65 3.66 -6.63
CA LYS A 87 7.49 3.87 -5.46
C LYS A 87 8.17 5.22 -5.59
N SER A 88 8.53 5.82 -4.46
CA SER A 88 9.29 7.08 -4.43
C SER A 88 10.49 6.98 -3.50
N TRP A 89 11.46 7.88 -3.68
CA TRP A 89 12.60 8.01 -2.78
C TRP A 89 12.31 9.09 -1.76
N GLU A 90 12.31 8.73 -0.49
CA GLU A 90 11.93 9.59 0.62
C GLU A 90 13.09 9.71 1.62
N PRO A 91 13.33 10.89 2.22
CA PRO A 91 14.28 11.03 3.32
C PRO A 91 13.89 10.15 4.51
N GLU A 92 14.86 9.50 5.16
CA GLU A 92 14.57 8.65 6.34
C GLU A 92 13.84 9.40 7.44
N ASP A 93 14.25 10.64 7.74
CA ASP A 93 13.60 11.49 8.75
C ASP A 93 12.13 11.79 8.39
N ALA A 94 11.80 11.89 7.10
CA ALA A 94 10.43 12.08 6.65
C ALA A 94 9.62 10.79 6.89
N VAL A 95 10.13 9.63 6.46
CA VAL A 95 9.47 8.33 6.66
C VAL A 95 9.25 8.02 8.13
N ARG A 96 10.22 8.36 9.00
CA ARG A 96 10.07 8.22 10.45
C ARG A 96 8.87 9.00 11.01
N GLY A 97 8.48 10.10 10.36
CA GLY A 97 7.33 10.90 10.76
C GLY A 97 5.97 10.29 10.40
N TYR A 98 5.87 9.54 9.29
CA TYR A 98 4.59 9.04 8.77
C TYR A 98 4.50 7.51 8.62
N GLY A 99 5.57 6.77 8.88
CA GLY A 99 5.65 5.33 8.65
C GLY A 99 6.72 4.67 9.52
N ALA A 100 6.85 5.11 10.78
CA ALA A 100 7.85 4.61 11.72
C ALA A 100 7.83 3.08 11.85
N GLU A 101 6.64 2.46 11.90
CA GLU A 101 6.50 1.01 12.01
C GLU A 101 7.12 0.25 10.82
N HIS A 102 6.90 0.74 9.60
CA HIS A 102 7.48 0.16 8.38
C HIS A 102 8.97 0.43 8.26
N LEU A 103 9.45 1.53 8.84
CA LEU A 103 10.87 1.83 8.92
C LEU A 103 11.57 0.90 9.91
N ASP A 104 10.97 0.69 11.08
CA ASP A 104 11.50 -0.19 12.12
C ASP A 104 11.52 -1.65 11.68
N GLU A 105 10.51 -2.11 10.91
CA GLU A 105 10.47 -3.45 10.32
C GLU A 105 11.57 -3.67 9.27
N TYR A 106 11.96 -2.61 8.54
CA TYR A 106 12.91 -2.70 7.44
C TYR A 106 14.36 -2.87 7.89
N TRP A 107 14.73 -2.27 9.03
CA TRP A 107 16.10 -2.27 9.54
C TRP A 107 16.45 -3.52 10.34
#